data_AF-A0A9Q9MV57-F1
#
_entry.id   AF-A0A9Q9MV57-F1
#
_cell.length_a   1.000
_cell.length_b   1.000
_cell.length_c   1.000
_cell.angle_alpha   90.00
_cell.angle_beta   90.00
_cell.angle_gamma   90.00
#
_symmetry.space_group_name_H-M   'P 1'
#
loop_
_entity.id
_entity.type
_entity.pdbx_description
1 polymer ?
#
loop_
_entity_poly.entity_id
_entity_poly.type
_entity_poly.pdbx_seq_one_letter_code
_entity_poly.pdbx_strand_id
1 'polypeptide(L)'
;MTKKTLCRNLLPMVEKTNKHQDFADRLNVEMSKKNLSVKQLSLAGQVTYEMARRYTLGTAKPRDEKLIRIAEWLNVPPAWLDYGATEAGIESDAVPETGLVSHSDKNDESEFANLSDEEKRLLRVFRKFPDAEANNMLLAFEIRYKKLLEFYSEYADPDKK
;
A
#
# COMPACT_ATOMS: atom_id res chain seq x y z
N MET A 1 64.78 -9.78 10.25
CA MET A 1 63.59 -9.45 11.06
C MET A 1 62.67 -8.58 10.23
N THR A 2 61.64 -9.17 9.63
CA THR A 2 60.72 -8.52 8.69
C THR A 2 59.50 -7.94 9.39
N LYS A 3 59.06 -6.78 8.90
CA LYS A 3 58.21 -5.79 9.56
C LYS A 3 56.70 -6.16 9.49
N LYS A 4 56.04 -5.89 10.62
CA LYS A 4 54.64 -5.42 10.85
C LYS A 4 53.58 -5.55 9.74
N THR A 5 52.52 -6.29 10.12
CA THR A 5 51.09 -5.91 10.13
C THR A 5 50.39 -5.52 8.81
N LEU A 6 49.34 -6.26 8.46
CA LEU A 6 48.01 -5.68 8.16
C LEU A 6 46.94 -6.77 8.18
N CYS A 7 46.14 -6.76 9.23
CA CYS A 7 44.84 -7.43 9.30
C CYS A 7 44.00 -6.92 8.13
N ARG A 8 43.88 -7.71 7.06
CA ARG A 8 42.88 -7.48 6.03
C ARG A 8 41.58 -8.13 6.48
N ASN A 9 40.84 -7.41 7.31
CA ASN A 9 39.38 -7.57 7.41
C ASN A 9 38.81 -7.13 6.06
N LEU A 10 38.91 -7.99 5.05
CA LEU A 10 38.14 -7.85 3.83
C LEU A 10 36.72 -8.24 4.22
N LEU A 11 35.91 -7.23 4.55
CA LEU A 11 34.46 -7.40 4.53
C LEU A 11 34.12 -7.86 3.10
N PRO A 12 33.43 -9.00 2.94
CA PRO A 12 32.90 -9.35 1.63
C PRO A 12 32.00 -8.19 1.19
N MET A 13 32.37 -7.57 0.07
CA MET A 13 31.47 -6.68 -0.64
C MET A 13 30.34 -7.57 -1.16
N VAL A 14 29.29 -7.74 -0.35
CA VAL A 14 28.08 -8.44 -0.77
C VAL A 14 27.36 -7.50 -1.72
N GLU A 15 27.78 -7.53 -2.98
CA GLU A 15 26.89 -7.21 -4.09
C GLU A 15 25.62 -8.02 -3.82
N LYS A 16 24.47 -7.38 -3.69
CA LYS A 16 23.20 -8.07 -3.41
C LYS A 16 22.96 -9.07 -4.54
N THR A 17 23.38 -10.32 -4.34
CA THR A 17 23.58 -11.30 -5.43
C THR A 17 22.28 -11.82 -6.02
N ASN A 18 21.15 -11.58 -5.35
CA ASN A 18 19.86 -12.08 -5.73
C ASN A 18 18.82 -10.96 -5.89
N LYS A 19 17.92 -11.14 -6.87
CA LYS A 19 16.83 -10.19 -7.20
C LYS A 19 15.92 -9.85 -6.01
N HIS A 20 15.84 -10.72 -5.01
CA HIS A 20 14.95 -10.57 -3.85
C HIS A 20 15.70 -10.59 -2.51
N GLN A 21 16.96 -10.14 -2.50
CA GLN A 21 17.76 -10.07 -1.27
C GLN A 21 17.09 -9.18 -0.22
N ASP A 22 16.55 -8.02 -0.62
CA ASP A 22 15.90 -7.09 0.31
C ASP A 22 14.67 -7.70 1.01
N PHE A 23 13.91 -8.53 0.31
CA PHE A 23 12.80 -9.30 0.89
C PHE A 23 13.30 -10.32 1.91
N ALA A 24 14.36 -11.05 1.56
CA ALA A 24 14.95 -12.07 2.44
C ALA A 24 15.52 -11.45 3.72
N ASP A 25 16.18 -10.30 3.61
CA ASP A 25 16.74 -9.59 4.74
C ASP A 25 15.64 -9.16 5.72
N ARG A 26 14.54 -8.57 5.23
CA ARG A 26 13.38 -8.23 6.07
C ARG A 26 12.74 -9.45 6.72
N LEU A 27 12.52 -10.51 5.95
CA LEU A 27 11.96 -11.76 6.45
C LEU A 27 12.84 -12.35 7.55
N ASN A 28 14.16 -12.36 7.36
CA ASN A 28 15.12 -12.86 8.35
C ASN A 28 15.16 -11.99 9.61
N VAL A 29 15.06 -10.66 9.48
CA VAL A 29 14.97 -9.74 10.61
C VAL A 29 13.72 -10.05 11.45
N GLU A 30 12.56 -10.20 10.82
CA GLU A 30 11.31 -10.53 11.53
C GLU A 30 11.34 -11.93 12.14
N MET A 31 11.89 -12.93 11.44
CA MET A 31 12.07 -14.26 12.01
C MET A 31 13.03 -14.27 13.20
N SER A 32 14.12 -13.50 13.13
CA SER A 32 15.10 -13.40 14.22
C SER A 32 14.49 -12.71 15.45
N LYS A 33 13.71 -11.64 15.24
CA LYS A 33 12.97 -10.94 16.30
C LYS A 33 12.01 -11.86 17.05
N LYS A 34 11.36 -12.78 16.33
CA LYS A 34 10.41 -13.75 16.89
C LYS A 34 11.03 -15.11 17.24
N ASN A 35 12.33 -15.28 17.08
CA ASN A 35 13.06 -16.55 17.27
C ASN A 35 12.45 -17.74 16.50
N LEU A 36 12.02 -17.50 15.27
CA LEU A 36 11.35 -18.49 14.42
C LEU A 36 12.34 -19.25 13.54
N SER A 37 12.08 -20.53 13.31
CA SER A 37 12.91 -21.39 12.45
C SER A 37 12.36 -21.50 11.02
N VAL A 38 13.25 -21.81 10.07
CA VAL A 38 12.90 -22.09 8.66
C VAL A 38 11.88 -23.24 8.54
N LYS A 39 11.91 -24.21 9.47
CA LYS A 39 10.92 -25.29 9.51
C LYS A 39 9.51 -24.78 9.84
N GLN A 40 9.40 -23.82 10.75
CA GLN A 40 8.11 -23.21 11.08
C GLN A 40 7.59 -22.34 9.92
N LEU A 41 8.48 -21.61 9.24
CA LEU A 41 8.15 -20.87 8.02
C LEU A 41 7.56 -21.80 6.92
N SER A 42 8.15 -22.99 6.76
CA SER A 42 7.65 -24.00 5.81
C SER A 42 6.22 -24.45 6.15
N LEU A 43 5.94 -24.70 7.43
CA LEU A 43 4.61 -25.09 7.90
C LEU A 43 3.59 -23.95 7.71
N ALA A 44 3.94 -22.73 8.09
CA ALA A 44 3.07 -21.56 7.99
C ALA A 44 2.74 -21.18 6.53
N GLY A 45 3.75 -21.16 5.65
CA GLY A 45 3.56 -20.83 4.25
C GLY A 45 2.98 -21.97 3.40
N GLN A 46 2.75 -23.17 3.97
CA GLN A 46 2.46 -24.41 3.25
C GLN A 46 3.38 -24.60 2.03
N VAL A 47 4.69 -24.39 2.26
CA VAL A 47 5.73 -24.57 1.25
C VAL A 47 6.67 -25.68 1.68
N THR A 48 7.35 -26.30 0.73
CA THR A 48 8.41 -27.24 1.06
C THR A 48 9.53 -26.53 1.82
N TYR A 49 10.26 -27.28 2.65
CA TYR A 49 11.38 -26.75 3.41
C TYR A 49 12.41 -26.05 2.50
N GLU A 50 12.68 -26.63 1.34
CA GLU A 50 13.60 -26.07 0.36
C GLU A 50 13.13 -24.72 -0.19
N MET A 51 11.81 -24.52 -0.38
CA MET A 51 11.27 -23.23 -0.80
C MET A 51 11.35 -22.18 0.32
N ALA A 52 11.07 -22.56 1.56
CA ALA A 52 11.26 -21.67 2.71
C ALA A 52 12.72 -21.23 2.83
N ARG A 53 13.67 -22.16 2.65
CA ARG A 53 15.11 -21.87 2.62
C ARG A 53 15.49 -20.92 1.48
N ARG A 54 14.88 -21.06 0.30
CA ARG A 54 15.13 -20.14 -0.83
C ARG A 54 14.62 -18.73 -0.56
N TYR A 55 13.52 -18.59 0.19
CA TYR A 55 13.01 -17.29 0.63
C TYR A 55 13.96 -16.60 1.59
N THR A 56 14.54 -17.33 2.54
CA THR A 56 15.53 -16.78 3.49
C THR A 56 16.85 -16.42 2.80
N LEU A 57 17.16 -17.05 1.66
CA LEU A 57 18.33 -16.77 0.84
C LEU A 57 18.07 -15.70 -0.23
N GLY A 58 16.82 -15.28 -0.44
CA GLY A 58 16.46 -14.28 -1.45
C GLY A 58 16.52 -14.77 -2.90
N THR A 59 16.69 -16.07 -3.14
CA THR A 59 16.77 -16.65 -4.49
C THR A 59 15.40 -16.80 -5.16
N ALA A 60 14.33 -16.80 -4.37
CA ALA A 60 12.96 -16.89 -4.85
C ALA A 60 12.03 -15.95 -4.08
N LYS A 61 10.99 -15.47 -4.77
CA LYS A 61 9.88 -14.71 -4.17
C LYS A 61 8.64 -15.61 -4.04
N PRO A 62 7.96 -15.64 -2.87
CA PRO A 62 6.68 -16.34 -2.73
C PRO A 62 5.60 -15.70 -3.62
N ARG A 63 4.62 -16.51 -4.05
CA ARG A 63 3.39 -16.01 -4.69
C ARG A 63 2.53 -15.27 -3.67
N ASP A 64 1.69 -14.36 -4.14
CA ASP A 64 0.87 -13.48 -3.31
C ASP A 64 0.06 -14.25 -2.26
N GLU A 65 -0.61 -15.36 -2.62
CA GLU A 65 -1.34 -16.21 -1.68
C GLU A 65 -0.48 -16.73 -0.51
N LYS A 66 0.76 -17.13 -0.81
CA LYS A 66 1.69 -17.68 0.19
C LYS A 66 2.34 -16.58 0.99
N LEU A 67 2.61 -15.44 0.34
CA LEU A 67 3.16 -14.25 0.97
C LEU A 67 2.18 -13.71 2.01
N ILE A 68 0.90 -13.60 1.68
CA ILE A 68 -0.16 -13.19 2.61
C ILE A 68 -0.17 -14.10 3.83
N ARG A 69 -0.14 -15.43 3.65
CA ARG A 69 -0.12 -16.36 4.80
C ARG A 69 1.11 -16.24 5.67
N ILE A 70 2.29 -16.06 5.06
CA ILE A 70 3.53 -15.84 5.82
C ILE A 70 3.46 -14.51 6.59
N ALA A 71 2.89 -13.48 5.97
CA ALA A 71 2.71 -12.16 6.56
C ALA A 71 1.70 -12.16 7.73
N GLU A 72 0.56 -12.83 7.57
CA GLU A 72 -0.42 -13.08 8.64
C GLU A 72 0.22 -13.84 9.82
N TRP A 73 0.99 -14.90 9.52
CA TRP A 73 1.71 -15.66 10.54
C TRP A 73 2.77 -14.83 11.27
N LEU A 74 3.47 -13.97 10.54
CA LEU A 74 4.41 -13.01 11.10
C LEU A 74 3.71 -11.79 11.72
N ASN A 75 2.40 -11.64 11.61
CA ASN A 75 1.64 -10.45 12.04
C ASN A 75 2.24 -9.14 11.51
N VAL A 76 2.60 -9.12 10.22
CA VAL A 76 3.18 -7.98 9.49
C VAL A 76 2.40 -7.78 8.20
N PRO A 77 2.23 -6.54 7.68
CA PRO A 77 1.55 -6.33 6.41
C PRO A 77 2.26 -7.04 5.23
N PRO A 78 1.52 -7.72 4.32
CA PRO A 78 2.10 -8.36 3.14
C PRO A 78 2.91 -7.38 2.27
N ALA A 79 2.39 -6.16 2.10
CA ALA A 79 3.06 -5.10 1.34
C ALA A 79 4.39 -4.66 1.96
N TRP A 80 4.48 -4.62 3.29
CA TRP A 80 5.72 -4.29 3.99
C TRP A 80 6.79 -5.37 3.79
N LEU A 81 6.39 -6.65 3.78
CA LEU A 81 7.31 -7.75 3.54
C LEU A 81 7.90 -7.65 2.12
N ASP A 82 7.06 -7.36 1.13
CA ASP A 82 7.44 -7.31 -0.28
C ASP A 82 8.22 -6.05 -0.68
N TYR A 83 7.71 -4.87 -0.35
CA TYR A 83 8.26 -3.58 -0.80
C TYR A 83 9.07 -2.85 0.29
N GLY A 84 9.01 -3.32 1.55
CA GLY A 84 9.58 -2.62 2.69
C GLY A 84 8.62 -1.59 3.28
N ALA A 85 9.04 -0.94 4.37
CA ALA A 85 8.36 0.25 4.86
C ALA A 85 8.40 1.30 3.74
N THR A 86 7.28 1.50 3.07
CA THR A 86 7.05 2.77 2.42
C THR A 86 6.88 3.73 3.59
N GLU A 87 7.73 4.75 3.69
CA GLU A 87 7.61 5.85 4.65
C GLU A 87 6.34 6.66 4.31
N ALA A 88 5.20 6.01 4.45
CA ALA A 88 3.86 6.45 4.11
C ALA A 88 2.92 5.73 5.07
N GLY A 89 2.94 6.21 6.32
CA GLY A 89 1.76 6.34 7.14
C GLY A 89 1.04 5.07 7.60
N ILE A 90 1.13 4.87 8.92
CA ILE A 90 0.07 4.38 9.80
C ILE A 90 0.01 2.86 10.00
N GLU A 91 0.72 2.47 11.05
CA GLU A 91 0.32 1.49 12.05
C GLU A 91 -1.13 1.74 12.51
N SER A 92 -2.05 0.81 12.19
CA SER A 92 -3.14 0.42 13.09
C SER A 92 -3.80 -0.89 12.64
N ASP A 93 -4.20 -1.62 13.66
CA ASP A 93 -4.69 -2.99 13.72
C ASP A 93 -6.20 -3.08 13.39
N ALA A 94 -6.66 -4.28 13.04
CA ALA A 94 -8.04 -4.79 13.11
C ALA A 94 -9.13 -4.44 12.03
N VAL A 95 -9.22 -5.35 11.04
CA VAL A 95 -10.41 -6.04 10.42
C VAL A 95 -11.51 -5.23 9.67
N PRO A 96 -12.37 -5.91 8.86
CA PRO A 96 -12.49 -5.74 7.42
C PRO A 96 -13.73 -4.91 7.03
N GLU A 97 -13.84 -4.57 5.75
CA GLU A 97 -15.05 -4.76 4.92
C GLU A 97 -15.14 -3.75 3.77
N THR A 98 -15.34 -4.35 2.60
CA THR A 98 -16.09 -3.84 1.44
C THR A 98 -15.57 -2.60 0.70
N GLY A 99 -15.25 -2.83 -0.59
CA GLY A 99 -15.44 -1.82 -1.64
C GLY A 99 -14.19 -1.08 -2.09
N LEU A 100 -13.18 -1.78 -2.60
CA LEU A 100 -12.10 -1.13 -3.36
C LEU A 100 -12.54 -0.91 -4.81
N VAL A 101 -13.04 0.29 -5.09
CA VAL A 101 -12.77 0.95 -6.38
C VAL A 101 -11.51 1.77 -6.17
N SER A 102 -10.40 1.26 -6.69
CA SER A 102 -9.09 1.91 -6.63
C SER A 102 -8.97 2.94 -7.76
N HIS A 103 -9.32 4.20 -7.49
CA HIS A 103 -8.77 5.33 -8.22
C HIS A 103 -7.81 6.06 -7.29
N SER A 104 -6.52 5.78 -7.51
CA SER A 104 -5.42 6.39 -6.78
C SER A 104 -5.09 7.75 -7.39
N ASP A 105 -5.51 8.84 -6.72
CA ASP A 105 -4.74 10.07 -6.70
C ASP A 105 -4.36 10.36 -5.24
N LYS A 106 -3.08 10.17 -4.92
CA LYS A 106 -2.53 10.30 -3.56
C LYS A 106 -2.36 11.76 -3.11
N ASN A 107 -3.12 12.70 -3.67
CA ASN A 107 -3.07 14.12 -3.32
C ASN A 107 -4.26 14.62 -2.50
N ASP A 108 -5.36 13.86 -2.40
CA ASP A 108 -6.64 14.46 -1.98
C ASP A 108 -7.06 14.16 -0.53
N GLU A 109 -6.35 13.30 0.19
CA GLU A 109 -6.69 12.97 1.60
C GLU A 109 -6.70 14.22 2.51
N SER A 110 -5.86 15.22 2.19
CA SER A 110 -5.84 16.49 2.91
C SER A 110 -6.93 17.47 2.47
N GLU A 111 -7.46 17.33 1.25
CA GLU A 111 -8.48 18.22 0.68
C GLU A 111 -9.84 17.93 1.31
N PHE A 112 -10.19 16.65 1.46
CA PHE A 112 -11.47 16.24 2.06
C PHE A 112 -11.49 16.28 3.59
N ALA A 113 -10.35 16.50 4.24
CA ALA A 113 -10.27 16.64 5.70
C ALA A 113 -10.89 17.97 6.20
N ASN A 114 -10.84 19.03 5.38
CA ASN A 114 -11.25 20.40 5.77
C ASN A 114 -12.52 20.87 5.03
N LEU A 115 -13.52 20.01 4.90
CA LEU A 115 -14.78 20.39 4.26
C LEU A 115 -15.60 21.35 5.14
N SER A 116 -16.17 22.37 4.50
CA SER A 116 -17.21 23.24 5.04
C SER A 116 -18.47 22.45 5.41
N ASP A 117 -19.36 23.08 6.18
CA ASP A 117 -20.61 22.45 6.60
C ASP A 117 -21.56 22.19 5.42
N GLU A 118 -21.52 23.05 4.39
CA GLU A 118 -22.27 22.91 3.15
C GLU A 118 -21.79 21.70 2.33
N GLU A 119 -20.48 21.54 2.17
CA GLU A 119 -19.88 20.41 1.46
C GLU A 119 -20.18 19.09 2.17
N LYS A 120 -20.06 19.07 3.51
CA LYS A 120 -20.46 17.92 4.32
C LYS A 120 -21.94 17.60 4.14
N ARG A 121 -22.81 18.61 4.03
CA ARG A 121 -24.24 18.41 3.78
C ARG A 121 -24.50 17.81 2.40
N LEU A 122 -23.79 18.26 1.37
CA LEU A 122 -23.89 17.72 0.02
C LEU A 122 -23.51 16.24 -0.01
N LEU A 123 -22.37 15.88 0.59
CA LEU A 123 -21.90 14.49 0.69
C LEU A 123 -22.88 13.60 1.46
N ARG A 124 -23.47 14.11 2.55
CA ARG A 124 -24.52 13.36 3.29
C ARG A 124 -25.76 13.09 2.44
N VAL A 125 -26.15 14.01 1.57
CA VAL A 125 -27.29 13.81 0.66
C VAL A 125 -26.91 12.79 -0.42
N PHE A 126 -25.72 12.91 -0.99
CA PHE A 126 -25.22 12.01 -2.01
C PHE A 126 -25.13 10.55 -1.50
N ARG A 127 -24.66 10.34 -0.27
CA ARG A 127 -24.55 9.00 0.34
C ARG A 127 -25.89 8.30 0.64
N LYS A 128 -27.02 8.98 0.48
CA LYS A 128 -28.36 8.37 0.67
C LYS A 128 -28.88 7.65 -0.57
N PHE A 129 -28.26 7.84 -1.74
CA PHE A 129 -28.69 7.19 -2.97
C PHE A 129 -28.15 5.74 -3.05
N PRO A 130 -28.91 4.79 -3.59
CA PRO A 130 -28.40 3.46 -3.95
C PRO A 130 -27.23 3.56 -4.97
N ASP A 131 -26.24 2.68 -4.87
CA ASP A 131 -24.96 2.77 -5.61
C ASP A 131 -25.11 2.93 -7.13
N ALA A 132 -26.11 2.28 -7.74
CA ALA A 132 -26.39 2.40 -9.17
C ALA A 132 -27.02 3.74 -9.58
N GLU A 133 -27.77 4.37 -8.67
CA GLU A 133 -28.42 5.66 -8.91
C GLU A 133 -27.47 6.84 -8.62
N ALA A 134 -26.54 6.67 -7.67
CA ALA A 134 -25.58 7.70 -7.29
C ALA A 134 -24.72 8.18 -8.48
N ASN A 135 -24.22 7.26 -9.31
CA ASN A 135 -23.42 7.59 -10.49
C ASN A 135 -24.23 8.36 -11.55
N ASN A 136 -25.47 7.96 -11.79
CA ASN A 136 -26.37 8.64 -12.73
C ASN A 136 -26.72 10.04 -12.23
N MET A 137 -26.91 10.20 -10.92
CA MET A 137 -27.18 11.48 -10.29
C MET A 137 -25.97 12.41 -10.36
N LEU A 138 -24.76 11.91 -10.14
CA LEU A 138 -23.52 12.70 -10.27
C LEU A 138 -23.38 13.25 -11.69
N LEU A 139 -23.58 12.42 -12.71
CA LEU A 139 -23.57 12.86 -14.11
C LEU A 139 -24.64 13.93 -14.38
N ALA A 140 -25.85 13.76 -13.83
CA ALA A 140 -26.92 14.74 -13.98
C ALA A 140 -26.56 16.09 -13.33
N PHE A 141 -25.89 16.07 -12.17
CA PHE A 141 -25.41 17.29 -11.51
C PHE A 141 -24.39 18.03 -12.36
N GLU A 142 -23.39 17.34 -12.91
CA GLU A 142 -22.36 17.97 -13.75
C GLU A 142 -22.96 18.61 -15.01
N ILE A 143 -23.85 17.90 -15.69
CA ILE A 143 -24.53 18.40 -16.88
C ILE A 143 -25.34 19.65 -16.54
N ARG A 144 -26.06 19.63 -15.41
CA ARG A 144 -26.91 20.75 -15.01
C ARG A 144 -26.10 21.95 -14.54
N TYR A 145 -24.99 21.72 -13.85
CA TYR A 145 -24.06 22.77 -13.44
C TYR A 145 -23.51 23.52 -14.66
N LYS A 146 -23.07 22.80 -15.70
CA LYS A 146 -22.61 23.39 -16.96
C LYS A 146 -23.69 24.25 -17.63
N LYS A 147 -24.92 23.73 -17.73
CA LYS A 147 -26.06 24.50 -18.29
C LYS A 147 -26.36 25.76 -17.49
N LEU A 148 -26.24 25.68 -16.17
CA LEU A 148 -26.45 26.83 -15.30
C LEU A 148 -25.39 27.90 -15.57
N LEU A 149 -24.12 27.51 -15.64
CA LEU A 149 -23.02 28.43 -15.98
C LEU A 149 -23.22 29.08 -17.35
N GLU A 150 -23.59 28.30 -18.36
CA GLU A 150 -23.90 28.79 -19.70
C GLU A 150 -25.02 29.84 -19.65
N PHE A 151 -26.12 29.53 -18.96
CA PHE A 151 -27.23 30.46 -18.76
C PHE A 151 -26.78 31.76 -18.06
N TYR A 152 -25.99 31.68 -16.99
CA TYR A 152 -25.49 32.89 -16.31
C TYR A 152 -24.56 33.71 -17.22
N SER A 153 -23.68 33.07 -17.99
CA SER A 153 -22.80 33.76 -18.95
C SER A 153 -23.55 34.42 -20.12
N GLU A 154 -24.73 33.91 -20.44
CA GLU A 154 -25.55 34.42 -21.54
C GLU A 154 -26.49 35.53 -21.07
N TYR A 155 -27.09 35.41 -19.89
CA TYR A 155 -28.18 36.28 -19.44
C TYR A 155 -27.87 37.14 -18.21
N ALA A 156 -26.81 36.86 -17.46
CA ALA A 156 -26.56 37.45 -16.16
C ALA A 156 -25.20 38.16 -16.03
N ASP A 157 -24.38 38.21 -17.09
CA ASP A 157 -23.18 39.05 -17.12
C ASP A 157 -23.59 40.55 -17.06
N PRO A 158 -23.31 41.27 -15.97
CA PRO A 158 -23.60 42.71 -15.87
C PRO A 158 -22.69 43.54 -16.79
N ASP A 159 -21.57 42.97 -17.26
CA ASP A 159 -20.55 43.64 -18.08
C ASP A 159 -20.78 43.50 -19.60
N LYS A 160 -21.88 42.85 -20.02
CA LYS A 160 -22.28 42.71 -21.43
C LYS A 160 -23.23 43.82 -21.92
N LYS A 161 -23.21 44.99 -21.28
CA LYS A 161 -23.93 46.20 -21.70
C LYS A 161 -22.98 47.32 -22.09
#